data_AF-A0A7W7F4Q3-F1
#
_entry.id   AF-A0A7W7F4Q3-F1
#
_cell.length_a   1.000
_cell.length_b   1.000
_cell.length_c   1.000
_cell.angle_alpha   90.00
_cell.angle_beta   90.00
_cell.angle_gamma   90.00
#
_symmetry.space_group_name_H-M   'P 1'
#
loop_
_entity.id
_entity.type
_entity.pdbx_description
1 polymer ?
#
loop_
_entity_poly.entity_id
_entity_poly.type
_entity_poly.pdbx_seq_one_letter_code
_entity_poly.pdbx_strand_id
1 'polypeptide(L)'
;MQVPAGDVTPVDVPLSAGEAEQTTATVVQQTAQDEHAVLLGLDATGWVYVSITLFFLVAIFVMKAPKLIAQGLDARIALVKAQLAEAKTLREEAEALLAAAKTREAQGEKDAAAIIAHAKQEAEQITVAAQKNAETMVTRRTAMAEAKIGAAERAAEADLRARAATLATAAAARIIAETTDKATKTKLTDAAISELERRLH
;
A
#
# COMPACT_ATOMS: atom_id res chain seq x y z
N MET A 1 -61.01 14.85 -5.74
CA MET A 1 -62.18 13.96 -5.78
C MET A 1 -61.83 12.77 -4.89
N GLN A 2 -62.44 12.56 -3.72
CA GLN A 2 -63.66 13.15 -3.13
C GLN A 2 -63.49 13.26 -1.61
N VAL A 3 -64.04 14.31 -0.98
CA VAL A 3 -64.25 14.34 0.48
C VAL A 3 -65.68 13.85 0.74
N PRO A 4 -65.91 12.83 1.58
CA PRO A 4 -67.26 12.43 2.00
C PRO A 4 -67.79 13.36 3.10
N ALA A 5 -69.10 13.60 3.08
CA ALA A 5 -69.82 14.51 3.98
C ALA A 5 -70.70 13.76 4.99
N GLY A 6 -71.16 14.49 6.02
CA GLY A 6 -72.09 14.00 7.06
C GLY A 6 -71.34 13.56 8.33
N ASP A 7 -71.71 13.99 9.53
CA ASP A 7 -73.10 14.02 10.02
C ASP A 7 -73.46 15.24 10.88
N VAL A 8 -74.72 15.33 11.30
CA VAL A 8 -75.39 16.51 11.89
C VAL A 8 -76.13 16.19 13.21
N THR A 9 -76.59 17.25 13.89
CA THR A 9 -77.63 17.29 14.95
C THR A 9 -77.18 17.02 16.43
N PRO A 10 -78.00 17.34 17.47
CA PRO A 10 -78.22 18.72 17.95
C PRO A 10 -78.21 18.79 19.51
N VAL A 11 -79.23 19.43 20.13
CA VAL A 11 -79.47 19.68 21.58
C VAL A 11 -78.79 20.96 22.10
N ASP A 12 -79.45 22.13 22.08
CA ASP A 12 -80.60 22.59 22.89
C ASP A 12 -80.28 22.96 24.35
N VAL A 13 -80.20 24.27 24.61
CA VAL A 13 -80.51 24.88 25.92
C VAL A 13 -81.30 26.19 25.64
N PRO A 14 -82.54 26.36 26.13
CA PRO A 14 -83.43 27.47 25.74
C PRO A 14 -83.54 28.60 26.77
N LEU A 15 -84.03 29.77 26.30
CA LEU A 15 -84.86 30.81 27.00
C LEU A 15 -84.39 31.31 28.39
N SER A 16 -84.27 32.60 28.71
CA SER A 16 -85.22 33.72 28.56
C SER A 16 -84.60 34.95 29.30
N ALA A 17 -84.91 36.24 29.11
CA ALA A 17 -85.60 37.04 28.09
C ALA A 17 -85.27 38.54 28.36
N GLY A 18 -85.86 39.48 27.60
CA GLY A 18 -85.63 40.94 27.70
C GLY A 18 -85.16 41.49 26.35
N GLU A 19 -86.08 41.72 25.40
CA GLU A 19 -86.61 43.06 25.09
C GLU A 19 -85.53 44.03 24.59
N ALA A 20 -85.65 44.76 23.50
CA ALA A 20 -86.58 44.84 22.38
C ALA A 20 -85.96 45.93 21.50
N GLU A 21 -85.85 45.73 20.19
CA GLU A 21 -86.36 46.66 19.16
C GLU A 21 -85.86 46.27 17.76
N GLN A 22 -86.63 46.71 16.77
CA GLN A 22 -86.39 46.49 15.36
C GLN A 22 -85.31 47.47 14.86
N THR A 23 -84.50 47.07 13.87
CA THR A 23 -84.28 47.87 12.65
C THR A 23 -83.59 47.01 11.59
N THR A 24 -84.39 46.63 10.60
CA THR A 24 -84.09 46.59 9.16
C THR A 24 -82.63 46.73 8.74
N ALA A 25 -82.08 45.64 8.17
CA ALA A 25 -80.91 45.72 7.32
C ALA A 25 -81.25 46.50 6.03
N THR A 26 -80.45 47.50 5.70
CA THR A 26 -80.39 48.08 4.35
C THR A 26 -78.94 48.08 3.89
N VAL A 27 -78.67 47.37 2.79
CA VAL A 27 -77.37 47.37 2.12
C VAL A 27 -77.15 48.75 1.51
N VAL A 28 -76.31 49.57 2.15
CA VAL A 28 -75.85 50.82 1.53
C VAL A 28 -74.75 50.49 0.54
N GLN A 29 -75.15 50.39 -0.73
CA GLN A 29 -74.26 50.54 -1.88
C GLN A 29 -73.64 51.94 -1.80
N GLN A 30 -72.47 52.07 -1.18
CA GLN A 30 -71.79 53.35 -1.07
C GLN A 30 -71.08 53.70 -2.38
N THR A 31 -71.86 54.17 -3.35
CA THR A 31 -71.33 54.94 -4.49
C THR A 31 -70.65 56.17 -3.93
N ALA A 32 -69.32 56.25 -4.07
CA ALA A 32 -68.57 57.42 -3.67
C ALA A 32 -69.13 58.66 -4.39
N GLN A 33 -69.53 59.67 -3.61
CA GLN A 33 -69.92 60.96 -4.18
C GLN A 33 -68.66 61.75 -4.49
N ASP A 34 -68.53 62.19 -5.75
CA ASP A 34 -67.44 63.03 -6.22
C ASP A 34 -67.51 64.43 -5.62
N GLU A 35 -66.81 64.64 -4.49
CA GLU A 35 -66.33 65.97 -4.11
C GLU A 35 -64.92 66.16 -4.70
N HIS A 36 -64.84 66.73 -5.90
CA HIS A 36 -63.56 67.07 -6.53
C HIS A 36 -62.87 68.21 -5.77
N ALA A 37 -62.08 67.85 -4.75
CA ALA A 37 -61.12 68.74 -4.10
C ALA A 37 -59.97 69.06 -5.07
N VAL A 38 -60.23 69.94 -6.06
CA VAL A 38 -59.26 70.38 -7.07
C VAL A 38 -58.23 71.32 -6.45
N LEU A 39 -57.27 70.75 -5.73
CA LEU A 39 -56.10 71.47 -5.27
C LEU A 39 -55.11 71.58 -6.45
N LEU A 40 -54.83 72.81 -6.89
CA LEU A 40 -53.90 73.13 -7.98
C LEU A 40 -54.22 72.52 -9.36
N GLY A 41 -55.51 72.32 -9.67
CA GLY A 41 -55.95 71.93 -11.02
C GLY A 41 -55.85 70.43 -11.34
N LEU A 42 -55.50 69.59 -10.36
CA LEU A 42 -55.52 68.13 -10.47
C LEU A 42 -56.72 67.54 -9.72
N ASP A 43 -57.28 66.47 -10.27
CA ASP A 43 -58.31 65.66 -9.63
C ASP A 43 -57.68 64.68 -8.61
N ALA A 44 -58.53 63.91 -7.92
CA ALA A 44 -58.07 62.90 -6.97
C ALA A 44 -57.15 61.85 -7.63
N THR A 45 -57.43 61.47 -8.87
CA THR A 45 -56.60 60.55 -9.67
C THR A 45 -55.23 61.15 -9.95
N GLY A 46 -55.16 62.44 -10.32
CA GLY A 46 -53.92 63.19 -10.48
C GLY A 46 -53.06 63.20 -9.23
N TRP A 47 -53.65 63.42 -8.05
CA TRP A 47 -52.93 63.34 -6.78
C TRP A 47 -52.45 61.91 -6.42
N VAL A 48 -53.16 60.87 -6.84
CA VAL A 48 -52.69 59.47 -6.75
C VAL A 48 -51.48 59.24 -7.66
N TYR A 49 -51.50 59.71 -8.91
CA TYR A 49 -50.35 59.62 -9.81
C TYR A 49 -49.13 60.40 -9.31
N VAL A 50 -49.33 61.60 -8.75
CA VAL A 50 -48.26 62.38 -8.10
C VAL A 50 -47.68 61.62 -6.91
N SER A 51 -48.52 61.02 -6.07
CA SER A 51 -48.09 60.25 -4.89
C SER A 51 -47.30 58.99 -5.27
N ILE A 52 -47.76 58.23 -6.28
CA ILE A 52 -47.04 57.06 -6.82
C ILE A 52 -45.71 57.49 -7.46
N THR A 53 -45.70 58.59 -8.22
CA THR A 53 -44.47 59.11 -8.85
C THR A 53 -43.46 59.55 -7.79
N LEU A 54 -43.90 60.25 -6.74
CA LEU A 54 -43.06 60.64 -5.61
C LEU A 54 -42.53 59.43 -4.84
N PHE A 55 -43.35 58.40 -4.63
CA PHE A 55 -42.93 57.14 -4.03
C PHE A 55 -41.83 56.45 -4.85
N PHE A 56 -42.00 56.32 -6.17
CA PHE A 56 -40.96 55.77 -7.04
C PHE A 56 -39.69 56.63 -7.07
N LEU A 57 -39.80 57.96 -7.10
CA LEU A 57 -38.65 58.86 -7.00
C LEU A 57 -37.89 58.64 -5.67
N VAL A 58 -38.59 58.59 -4.54
CA VAL A 58 -37.96 58.31 -3.22
C VAL A 58 -37.33 56.91 -3.21
N ALA A 59 -38.00 55.89 -3.72
CA ALA A 59 -37.45 54.52 -3.80
C ALA A 59 -36.19 54.42 -4.69
N ILE A 60 -36.12 55.19 -5.78
CA ILE A 60 -34.98 55.23 -6.70
C ILE A 60 -33.82 56.07 -6.14
N PHE A 61 -34.08 57.29 -5.66
CA PHE A 61 -33.04 58.22 -5.22
C PHE A 61 -32.54 57.96 -3.78
N VAL A 62 -33.46 57.72 -2.84
CA VAL A 62 -33.14 57.50 -1.42
C VAL A 62 -32.75 56.04 -1.20
N MET A 63 -33.66 55.09 -1.49
CA MET A 63 -33.43 53.67 -1.21
C MET A 63 -32.56 52.96 -2.25
N LYS A 64 -32.28 53.57 -3.42
CA LYS A 64 -31.48 53.01 -4.51
C LYS A 64 -31.92 51.59 -4.91
N ALA A 65 -33.22 51.32 -4.86
CA ALA A 65 -33.82 50.01 -5.12
C ALA A 65 -33.27 49.29 -6.37
N PRO A 66 -33.13 49.92 -7.57
CA PRO A 66 -32.56 49.24 -8.73
C PRO A 66 -31.09 48.81 -8.55
N LYS A 67 -30.30 49.55 -7.75
CA LYS A 67 -28.89 49.20 -7.48
C LYS A 67 -28.78 47.95 -6.61
N LEU A 68 -29.64 47.80 -5.60
CA LEU A 68 -29.65 46.63 -4.72
C LEU A 68 -30.06 45.36 -5.49
N ILE A 69 -31.04 45.46 -6.39
CA ILE A 69 -31.47 44.36 -7.26
C ILE A 69 -30.35 43.95 -8.22
N ALA A 70 -29.71 44.93 -8.88
CA ALA A 70 -28.54 44.68 -9.75
C ALA A 70 -27.40 44.01 -8.98
N GLN A 71 -27.03 44.53 -7.80
CA GLN A 71 -25.98 43.95 -6.96
C GLN A 71 -26.29 42.51 -6.50
N GLY A 72 -27.56 42.19 -6.20
CA GLY A 72 -27.97 40.83 -5.87
C GLY A 72 -27.86 39.86 -7.05
N LEU A 73 -28.12 40.34 -8.28
CA LEU A 73 -27.96 39.55 -9.50
C LEU A 73 -26.47 39.38 -9.87
N ASP A 74 -25.68 40.45 -9.79
CA ASP A 74 -24.23 40.43 -10.00
C ASP A 74 -23.53 39.50 -9.00
N ALA A 75 -23.94 39.51 -7.72
CA ALA A 75 -23.42 38.60 -6.70
C ALA A 75 -23.74 37.13 -7.03
N ARG A 76 -24.94 36.82 -7.56
CA ARG A 76 -25.28 35.47 -8.04
C ARG A 76 -24.45 35.08 -9.27
N ILE A 77 -24.25 36.00 -10.22
CA ILE A 77 -23.40 35.77 -11.40
C ILE A 77 -21.95 35.52 -10.98
N ALA A 78 -21.41 36.28 -10.03
CA ALA A 78 -20.07 36.09 -9.48
C ALA A 78 -19.93 34.73 -8.77
N LEU A 79 -20.92 34.34 -7.95
CA LEU A 79 -20.94 33.05 -7.27
C LEU A 79 -20.99 31.87 -8.26
N VAL A 80 -21.85 31.94 -9.28
CA VAL A 80 -21.95 30.90 -10.32
C VAL A 80 -20.66 30.82 -11.15
N LYS A 81 -20.04 31.95 -11.48
CA LYS A 81 -18.73 31.99 -12.14
C LYS A 81 -17.63 31.36 -11.29
N ALA A 82 -17.62 31.62 -9.98
CA ALA A 82 -16.66 31.03 -9.04
C ALA A 82 -16.84 29.50 -8.97
N GLN A 83 -18.08 29.01 -8.81
CA GLN A 83 -18.37 27.56 -8.80
C GLN A 83 -18.03 26.87 -10.12
N LEU A 84 -18.27 27.53 -11.27
CA LEU A 84 -17.87 27.02 -12.59
C LEU A 84 -16.35 26.97 -12.76
N ALA A 85 -15.63 27.97 -12.25
CA ALA A 85 -14.16 27.98 -12.25
C ALA A 85 -13.60 26.87 -11.37
N GLU A 86 -14.11 26.73 -10.13
CA GLU A 86 -13.72 25.67 -9.19
C GLU A 86 -14.01 24.28 -9.76
N ALA A 87 -15.21 24.05 -10.31
CA ALA A 87 -15.57 22.77 -10.95
C ALA A 87 -14.71 22.46 -12.18
N LYS A 88 -14.28 23.50 -12.93
CA LYS A 88 -13.33 23.34 -14.03
C LYS A 88 -11.95 22.95 -13.52
N THR A 89 -11.40 23.65 -12.53
CA THR A 89 -10.11 23.32 -11.90
C THR A 89 -10.13 21.89 -11.33
N LEU A 90 -11.17 21.52 -10.60
CA LEU A 90 -11.32 20.19 -10.01
C LEU A 90 -11.39 19.09 -11.09
N ARG A 91 -11.99 19.39 -12.25
CA ARG A 91 -11.97 18.49 -13.40
C ARG A 91 -10.58 18.38 -14.04
N GLU A 92 -9.87 19.49 -14.22
CA GLU A 92 -8.49 19.49 -14.75
C GLU A 92 -7.54 18.72 -13.81
N GLU A 93 -7.69 18.87 -12.49
CA GLU A 93 -6.97 18.09 -11.48
C GLU A 93 -7.32 16.59 -11.53
N ALA A 94 -8.60 16.25 -11.67
CA ALA A 94 -9.03 14.84 -11.79
C ALA A 94 -8.52 14.18 -13.09
N GLU A 95 -8.52 14.91 -14.21
CA GLU A 95 -7.96 14.44 -15.48
C GLU A 95 -6.43 14.27 -15.40
N ALA A 96 -5.73 15.20 -14.73
CA ALA A 96 -4.29 15.09 -14.47
C ALA A 96 -3.95 13.91 -13.54
N LEU A 97 -4.72 13.70 -12.47
CA LEU A 97 -4.57 12.56 -11.56
C LEU A 97 -4.82 11.22 -12.28
N LEU A 98 -5.83 11.14 -13.16
CA LEU A 98 -6.11 9.96 -13.96
C LEU A 98 -4.98 9.65 -14.95
N ALA A 99 -4.43 10.68 -15.62
CA ALA A 99 -3.27 10.53 -16.50
C ALA A 99 -2.01 10.06 -15.73
N ALA A 100 -1.77 10.61 -14.54
CA ALA A 100 -0.68 10.22 -13.67
C ALA A 100 -0.86 8.79 -13.11
N ALA A 101 -2.09 8.37 -12.79
CA ALA A 101 -2.40 7.02 -12.34
C ALA A 101 -2.13 5.98 -13.46
N LYS A 102 -2.66 6.20 -14.66
CA LYS A 102 -2.39 5.34 -15.83
C LYS A 102 -0.90 5.24 -16.17
N THR A 103 -0.17 6.35 -16.04
CA THR A 103 1.28 6.36 -16.24
C THR A 103 1.99 5.52 -15.18
N ARG A 104 1.57 5.62 -13.91
CA ARG A 104 2.11 4.79 -12.81
C ARG A 104 1.76 3.31 -12.94
N GLU A 105 0.57 2.94 -13.42
CA GLU A 105 0.23 1.54 -13.73
C GLU A 105 1.16 0.99 -14.81
N ALA A 106 1.28 1.69 -15.95
CA ALA A 106 2.15 1.28 -17.06
C ALA A 106 3.66 1.29 -16.72
N GLN A 107 4.08 2.07 -15.71
CA GLN A 107 5.42 1.99 -15.13
C GLN A 107 5.55 0.78 -14.19
N GLY A 108 4.59 0.59 -13.27
CA GLY A 108 4.58 -0.54 -12.34
C GLY A 108 4.56 -1.91 -13.01
N GLU A 109 3.84 -2.06 -14.13
CA GLU A 109 3.89 -3.27 -14.96
C GLU A 109 5.27 -3.53 -15.56
N LYS A 110 5.95 -2.48 -16.04
CA LYS A 110 7.31 -2.58 -16.60
C LYS A 110 8.34 -2.87 -15.52
N ASP A 111 8.22 -2.22 -14.36
CA ASP A 111 9.12 -2.42 -13.22
C ASP A 111 8.94 -3.84 -12.65
N ALA A 112 7.70 -4.34 -12.53
CA ALA A 112 7.44 -5.72 -12.14
C ALA A 112 8.00 -6.73 -13.16
N ALA A 113 7.84 -6.48 -14.47
CA ALA A 113 8.43 -7.32 -15.52
C ALA A 113 9.97 -7.29 -15.47
N ALA A 114 10.58 -6.13 -15.22
CA ALA A 114 12.02 -5.97 -15.07
C ALA A 114 12.56 -6.69 -13.83
N ILE A 115 11.86 -6.60 -12.69
CA ILE A 115 12.19 -7.35 -11.45
C ILE A 115 12.14 -8.86 -11.71
N ILE A 116 11.11 -9.36 -12.39
CA ILE A 116 10.99 -10.79 -12.73
C ILE A 116 12.10 -11.23 -13.69
N ALA A 117 12.46 -10.42 -14.68
CA ALA A 117 13.55 -10.70 -15.60
C ALA A 117 14.90 -10.75 -14.88
N HIS A 118 15.18 -9.76 -14.03
CA HIS A 118 16.40 -9.69 -13.21
C HIS A 118 16.51 -10.89 -12.27
N ALA A 119 15.44 -11.20 -11.53
CA ALA A 119 15.42 -12.34 -10.60
C ALA A 119 15.65 -13.68 -11.30
N LYS A 120 15.15 -13.87 -12.54
CA LYS A 120 15.47 -15.05 -13.36
C LYS A 120 16.94 -15.10 -13.75
N GLN A 121 17.50 -13.99 -14.24
CA GLN A 121 18.90 -13.90 -14.62
C GLN A 121 19.86 -14.10 -13.42
N GLU A 122 19.48 -13.63 -12.23
CA GLU A 122 20.20 -13.88 -10.98
C GLU A 122 20.08 -15.35 -10.55
N ALA A 123 18.89 -15.96 -10.63
CA ALA A 123 18.71 -17.37 -10.32
C ALA A 123 19.53 -18.28 -11.25
N GLU A 124 19.58 -17.98 -12.54
CA GLU A 124 20.44 -18.68 -13.50
C GLU A 124 21.92 -18.53 -13.14
N GLN A 125 22.40 -17.32 -12.83
CA GLN A 125 23.78 -17.10 -12.38
C GLN A 125 24.11 -17.85 -11.07
N ILE A 126 23.19 -17.83 -10.10
CA ILE A 126 23.34 -18.54 -8.82
C ILE A 126 23.39 -20.06 -9.05
N THR A 127 22.56 -20.62 -9.92
CA THR A 127 22.59 -22.07 -10.22
C THR A 127 23.88 -22.48 -10.92
N VAL A 128 24.36 -21.72 -11.90
CA VAL A 128 25.66 -21.97 -12.57
C VAL A 128 26.82 -21.85 -11.57
N ALA A 129 26.83 -20.84 -10.71
CA ALA A 129 27.84 -20.69 -9.66
C ALA A 129 27.79 -21.84 -8.65
N ALA A 130 26.59 -22.27 -8.25
CA ALA A 130 26.39 -23.39 -7.32
C ALA A 130 26.87 -24.72 -7.92
N GLN A 131 26.60 -24.99 -9.21
CA GLN A 131 27.10 -26.16 -9.93
C GLN A 131 28.63 -26.18 -9.95
N LYS A 132 29.27 -25.09 -10.39
CA LYS A 132 30.74 -24.96 -10.41
C LYS A 132 31.37 -25.13 -9.03
N ASN A 133 30.74 -24.58 -7.98
CA ASN A 133 31.19 -24.74 -6.60
C ASN A 133 31.03 -26.19 -6.11
N ALA A 134 29.95 -26.87 -6.48
CA ALA A 134 29.73 -28.29 -6.17
C ALA A 134 30.77 -29.19 -6.86
N GLU A 135 31.02 -29.00 -8.15
CA GLU A 135 32.08 -29.71 -8.90
C GLU A 135 33.47 -29.52 -8.27
N THR A 136 33.81 -28.28 -7.92
CA THR A 136 35.05 -27.94 -7.24
C THR A 136 35.16 -28.64 -5.88
N MET A 137 34.07 -28.68 -5.11
CA MET A 137 34.02 -29.35 -3.81
C MET A 137 34.07 -30.87 -3.90
N VAL A 138 33.45 -31.47 -4.93
CA VAL A 138 33.58 -32.91 -5.23
C VAL A 138 35.02 -33.23 -5.59
N THR A 139 35.60 -32.51 -6.57
CA THR A 139 36.99 -32.70 -7.02
C THR A 139 37.98 -32.61 -5.85
N ARG A 140 37.85 -31.60 -4.99
CA ARG A 140 38.68 -31.44 -3.79
C ARG A 140 38.49 -32.58 -2.79
N ARG A 141 37.26 -33.07 -2.60
CA ARG A 141 36.97 -34.22 -1.71
C ARG A 141 37.55 -35.52 -2.26
N THR A 142 37.48 -35.74 -3.57
CA THR A 142 38.09 -36.90 -4.25
C THR A 142 39.61 -36.88 -4.08
N ALA A 143 40.28 -35.77 -4.40
CA ALA A 143 41.72 -35.64 -4.20
C ALA A 143 42.15 -35.83 -2.74
N MET A 144 41.35 -35.35 -1.77
CA MET A 144 41.59 -35.61 -0.34
C MET A 144 41.39 -37.08 0.06
N ALA A 145 40.48 -37.80 -0.60
CA ALA A 145 40.26 -39.23 -0.37
C ALA A 145 41.41 -40.06 -0.98
N GLU A 146 41.80 -39.78 -2.22
CA GLU A 146 42.95 -40.40 -2.90
C GLU A 146 44.24 -40.20 -2.12
N ALA A 147 44.51 -38.97 -1.65
CA ALA A 147 45.67 -38.68 -0.82
C ALA A 147 45.69 -39.46 0.51
N LYS A 148 44.50 -39.68 1.12
CA LYS A 148 44.35 -40.51 2.32
C LYS A 148 44.54 -42.00 2.03
N ILE A 149 44.00 -42.50 0.92
CA ILE A 149 44.18 -43.89 0.47
C ILE A 149 45.67 -44.15 0.24
N GLY A 150 46.35 -43.34 -0.57
CA GLY A 150 47.79 -43.51 -0.83
C GLY A 150 48.66 -43.38 0.44
N ALA A 151 48.24 -42.57 1.42
CA ALA A 151 48.91 -42.53 2.72
C ALA A 151 48.69 -43.82 3.55
N ALA A 152 47.47 -44.36 3.54
CA ALA A 152 47.14 -45.62 4.21
C ALA A 152 47.82 -46.82 3.54
N GLU A 153 47.91 -46.86 2.21
CA GLU A 153 48.63 -47.88 1.44
C GLU A 153 50.11 -47.93 1.82
N ARG A 154 50.80 -46.78 1.82
CA ARG A 154 52.21 -46.70 2.26
C ARG A 154 52.40 -47.14 3.71
N ALA A 155 51.46 -46.81 4.60
CA ALA A 155 51.50 -47.24 6.00
C ALA A 155 51.30 -48.77 6.13
N ALA A 156 50.34 -49.34 5.40
CA ALA A 156 50.07 -50.78 5.38
C ALA A 156 51.22 -51.58 4.76
N GLU A 157 51.84 -51.07 3.70
CA GLU A 157 53.02 -51.68 3.07
C GLU A 157 54.24 -51.66 4.01
N ALA A 158 54.43 -50.58 4.77
CA ALA A 158 55.47 -50.48 5.80
C ALA A 158 55.22 -51.45 6.97
N ASP A 159 53.99 -51.55 7.47
CA ASP A 159 53.60 -52.51 8.52
C ASP A 159 53.77 -53.96 8.04
N LEU A 160 53.38 -54.28 6.81
CA LEU A 160 53.59 -55.61 6.22
C LEU A 160 55.08 -55.96 6.11
N ARG A 161 55.93 -55.02 5.66
CA ARG A 161 57.39 -55.22 5.64
C ARG A 161 57.97 -55.42 7.04
N ALA A 162 57.53 -54.63 8.02
CA ALA A 162 57.98 -54.77 9.41
C ALA A 162 57.60 -56.15 9.98
N ARG A 163 56.36 -56.59 9.81
CA ARG A 163 55.89 -57.92 10.22
C ARG A 163 56.65 -59.05 9.53
N ALA A 164 56.87 -58.94 8.22
CA ALA A 164 57.64 -59.93 7.46
C ALA A 164 59.10 -60.02 7.96
N ALA A 165 59.75 -58.89 8.23
CA ALA A 165 61.10 -58.84 8.80
C ALA A 165 61.15 -59.44 10.21
N THR A 166 60.17 -59.15 11.08
CA THR A 166 60.06 -59.75 12.41
C THR A 166 59.83 -61.26 12.35
N LEU A 167 58.97 -61.75 11.45
CA LEU A 167 58.73 -63.18 11.28
C LEU A 167 59.97 -63.90 10.71
N ALA A 168 60.66 -63.30 9.74
CA ALA A 168 61.88 -63.84 9.16
C ALA A 168 63.04 -63.91 10.17
N THR A 169 63.23 -62.85 10.98
CA THR A 169 64.25 -62.85 12.05
C THR A 169 63.92 -63.84 13.16
N ALA A 170 62.65 -63.97 13.56
CA ALA A 170 62.22 -64.99 14.51
C ALA A 170 62.43 -66.43 13.99
N ALA A 171 62.11 -66.69 12.72
CA ALA A 171 62.35 -67.97 12.07
C ALA A 171 63.85 -68.28 11.95
N ALA A 172 64.66 -67.31 11.53
CA ALA A 172 66.12 -67.45 11.44
C ALA A 172 66.74 -67.72 12.82
N ALA A 173 66.34 -66.97 13.86
CA ALA A 173 66.79 -67.19 15.23
C ALA A 173 66.44 -68.60 15.74
N ARG A 174 65.26 -69.10 15.41
CA ARG A 174 64.85 -70.47 15.73
C ARG A 174 65.68 -71.53 15.00
N ILE A 175 65.89 -71.38 13.69
CA ILE A 175 66.73 -72.30 12.90
C ILE A 175 68.17 -72.30 13.44
N ILE A 176 68.75 -71.13 13.75
CA ILE A 176 70.07 -71.02 14.37
C ILE A 176 70.09 -71.76 15.73
N ALA A 177 69.07 -71.58 16.57
CA ALA A 177 68.98 -72.28 17.86
C ALA A 177 68.89 -73.81 17.70
N GLU A 178 68.17 -74.30 16.70
CA GLU A 178 68.01 -75.73 16.40
C GLU A 178 69.25 -76.35 15.71
N THR A 179 70.02 -75.58 14.94
CA THR A 179 71.18 -76.08 14.16
C THR A 179 72.54 -75.87 14.83
N THR A 180 72.66 -74.98 15.82
CA THR A 180 73.97 -74.64 16.41
C THR A 180 74.38 -75.64 17.49
N ASP A 181 75.23 -76.59 17.12
CA ASP A 181 75.86 -77.56 18.02
C ASP A 181 76.95 -76.95 18.93
N LYS A 182 77.50 -77.74 19.85
CA LYS A 182 78.50 -77.27 20.81
C LYS A 182 79.79 -76.81 20.12
N ALA A 183 80.21 -77.46 19.03
CA ALA A 183 81.43 -77.11 18.30
C ALA A 183 81.28 -75.77 17.56
N THR A 184 80.12 -75.50 16.96
CA THR A 184 79.83 -74.23 16.30
C THR A 184 79.77 -73.08 17.30
N LYS A 185 79.20 -73.29 18.50
CA LYS A 185 79.23 -72.28 19.58
C LYS A 185 80.66 -71.88 19.96
N THR A 186 81.55 -72.85 20.18
CA THR A 186 82.96 -72.56 20.51
C THR A 186 83.65 -71.77 19.40
N LYS A 187 83.53 -72.20 18.14
CA LYS A 187 84.11 -71.48 16.99
C LYS A 187 83.62 -70.03 16.87
N LEU A 188 82.33 -69.78 17.13
CA LEU A 188 81.76 -68.43 17.11
C LEU A 188 82.33 -67.55 18.25
N THR A 189 82.52 -68.12 19.44
CA THR A 189 83.16 -67.41 20.56
C THR A 189 84.60 -67.05 20.25
N ASP A 190 85.40 -68.00 19.74
CA ASP A 190 86.81 -67.78 19.40
C ASP A 190 86.96 -66.71 18.29
N ALA A 191 86.09 -66.75 17.27
CA ALA A 191 86.04 -65.74 16.22
C ALA A 191 85.63 -64.35 16.74
N ALA A 192 84.69 -64.28 17.69
CA ALA A 192 84.28 -63.02 18.31
C ALA A 192 85.38 -62.40 19.19
N ILE A 193 86.15 -63.24 19.91
CA ILE A 193 87.33 -62.81 20.67
C ILE A 193 88.39 -62.24 19.72
N SER A 194 88.68 -62.95 18.62
CA SER A 194 89.68 -62.52 17.64
C SER A 194 89.29 -61.23 16.89
N GLU A 195 88.02 -61.02 16.55
CA GLU A 195 87.56 -59.74 15.96
C GLU A 195 87.61 -58.58 16.98
N LEU A 196 87.43 -58.85 18.28
CA LEU A 196 87.57 -57.84 19.32
C LEU A 196 89.04 -57.44 19.52
N GLU A 197 89.95 -58.42 19.53
CA GLU A 197 91.41 -58.22 19.54
C GLU A 197 91.85 -57.40 18.32
N ARG A 198 91.37 -57.74 17.12
CA ARG A 198 91.62 -57.01 15.86
C ARG A 198 91.07 -55.57 15.83
N ARG A 199 90.19 -55.19 16.75
CA ARG A 199 89.66 -53.82 16.91
C ARG A 199 90.32 -53.03 18.04
N LEU A 200 91.14 -53.69 18.86
CA LEU A 200 91.84 -53.09 20.00
C LEU A 200 93.35 -52.91 19.75
N HIS A 201 93.84 -53.43 18.63
CA HIS A 201 95.16 -53.15 18.03
C HIS A 201 95.05 -52.15 16.87
#